data_AF-A0A7X7VBW2-F1
#
_entry.id   AF-A0A7X7VBW2-F1
#
_cell.length_a   1.000
_cell.length_b   1.000
_cell.length_c   1.000
_cell.angle_alpha   90.00
_cell.angle_beta   90.00
_cell.angle_gamma   90.00
#
_symmetry.space_group_name_H-M   'P 1'
#
loop_
_entity.id
_entity.type
_entity.pdbx_description
1 polymer ?
#
loop_
_entity_poly.entity_id
_entity_poly.type
_entity_poly.pdbx_seq_one_letter_code
_entity_poly.pdbx_strand_id
1 'polypeptide(L)'
;MRTRSILTVALILLAAAAVPAFAQETESAVPELSAFHEVIYPIWHTAYPDKDTAMLKSLVPQVDELAAKVFAAKLPGILRDKQAKWDAGLAEFRKSVEAYGAAAKGADDKAMLDAAELLHAKYEALVRTMRPVLMEMDAFHKVLYVVFHTHLPAKDWAAVRAAAPDLEAKAEAIVPAKLSTRLQPRAEAFAKAAGELAKAAKVLAGLGEKADGAAVERAVLELHTRYQELEKIFD
;
A
#
# COMPACT_ATOMS: atom_id res chain seq x y z
N MET A 1 -31.95 -53.84 -15.35
CA MET A 1 -31.46 -52.45 -15.48
C MET A 1 -31.21 -51.88 -14.09
N ARG A 2 -29.94 -51.74 -13.68
CA ARG A 2 -29.51 -50.88 -12.56
C ARG A 2 -28.11 -50.37 -12.88
N THR A 3 -28.06 -49.20 -13.51
CA THR A 3 -26.85 -48.40 -13.72
C THR A 3 -26.43 -47.80 -12.37
N ARG A 4 -25.22 -48.12 -11.90
CA ARG A 4 -24.58 -47.42 -10.78
C ARG A 4 -23.70 -46.33 -11.37
N SER A 5 -24.14 -45.09 -11.21
CA SER A 5 -23.40 -43.91 -11.62
C SER A 5 -22.21 -43.66 -10.69
N ILE A 6 -21.09 -43.31 -11.33
CA ILE A 6 -19.79 -42.94 -10.78
C ILE A 6 -19.89 -41.56 -10.12
N LEU A 7 -19.32 -41.38 -8.93
CA LEU A 7 -19.06 -40.07 -8.34
C LEU A 7 -17.55 -39.92 -8.14
N THR A 8 -16.92 -39.21 -9.08
CA THR A 8 -15.52 -38.78 -8.97
C THR A 8 -15.54 -37.39 -8.32
N VAL A 9 -15.06 -37.28 -7.09
CA VAL A 9 -14.84 -35.98 -6.43
C VAL A 9 -13.54 -35.40 -6.99
N ALA A 10 -13.64 -34.34 -7.78
CA ALA A 10 -12.50 -33.56 -8.24
C ALA A 10 -12.08 -32.58 -7.15
N LEU A 11 -10.91 -32.80 -6.58
CA LEU A 11 -10.25 -31.88 -5.64
C LEU A 11 -9.63 -30.73 -6.46
N ILE A 12 -10.24 -29.54 -6.40
CA ILE A 12 -9.64 -28.33 -6.96
C ILE A 12 -8.61 -27.81 -5.96
N LEU A 13 -7.34 -28.07 -6.22
CA LEU A 13 -6.22 -27.41 -5.56
C LEU A 13 -6.19 -25.94 -6.00
N LEU A 14 -6.59 -25.04 -5.11
CA LEU A 14 -6.32 -23.61 -5.28
C LEU A 14 -4.81 -23.39 -5.12
N ALA A 15 -4.11 -23.17 -6.24
CA ALA A 15 -2.74 -22.72 -6.22
C ALA A 15 -2.70 -21.25 -5.79
N ALA A 16 -2.30 -20.99 -4.55
CA ALA A 16 -1.94 -19.64 -4.13
C ALA A 16 -0.72 -19.19 -4.96
N ALA A 17 -0.91 -18.24 -5.86
CA ALA A 17 0.18 -17.67 -6.65
C ALA A 17 1.15 -16.95 -5.69
N ALA A 18 2.32 -17.56 -5.45
CA ALA A 18 3.41 -16.90 -4.75
C ALA A 18 3.90 -15.74 -5.63
N VAL A 19 3.61 -14.51 -5.22
CA VAL A 19 4.21 -13.31 -5.82
C VAL A 19 5.73 -13.42 -5.59
N PRO A 20 6.58 -13.27 -6.62
CA PRO A 20 8.02 -13.31 -6.46
C PRO A 20 8.45 -12.29 -5.40
N ALA A 21 9.37 -12.67 -4.49
CA ALA A 21 9.82 -11.78 -3.40
C ALA A 21 10.29 -10.40 -3.91
N PHE A 22 10.88 -10.35 -5.11
CA PHE A 22 11.29 -9.09 -5.75
C PHE A 22 10.10 -8.21 -6.17
N ALA A 23 9.00 -8.81 -6.64
CA ALA A 23 7.80 -8.07 -6.99
C ALA A 23 7.10 -7.53 -5.73
N GLN A 24 7.15 -8.27 -4.61
CA GLN A 24 6.64 -7.79 -3.33
C GLN A 24 7.39 -6.53 -2.84
N GLU A 25 8.70 -6.44 -3.05
CA GLU A 25 9.50 -5.27 -2.64
C GLU A 25 9.12 -3.95 -3.34
N THR A 26 8.52 -4.04 -4.53
CA THR A 26 8.14 -2.88 -5.34
C THR A 26 6.64 -2.60 -5.37
N GLU A 27 5.82 -3.43 -4.72
CA GLU A 27 4.38 -3.22 -4.67
C GLU A 27 3.99 -2.49 -3.38
N SER A 28 3.25 -1.38 -3.51
CA SER A 28 2.72 -0.59 -2.38
C SER A 28 1.52 -1.29 -1.73
N ALA A 29 1.66 -2.56 -1.36
CA ALA A 29 0.60 -3.41 -0.84
C ALA A 29 1.10 -4.34 0.28
N VAL A 30 0.22 -4.60 1.25
CA VAL A 30 0.41 -5.63 2.28
C VAL A 30 -0.72 -6.64 2.13
N PRO A 31 -0.46 -7.84 1.54
CA PRO A 31 -1.49 -8.84 1.25
C PRO A 31 -2.31 -9.23 2.49
N GLU A 32 -1.69 -9.31 3.65
CA GLU A 32 -2.34 -9.66 4.92
C GLU A 32 -3.38 -8.62 5.32
N LEU A 33 -3.12 -7.33 5.10
CA LEU A 33 -4.09 -6.28 5.37
C LEU A 33 -5.26 -6.37 4.38
N SER A 34 -4.99 -6.62 3.10
CA SER A 34 -6.04 -6.86 2.11
C SER A 34 -6.91 -8.07 2.47
N ALA A 35 -6.31 -9.16 2.96
CA ALA A 35 -7.02 -10.35 3.42
C ALA A 35 -7.88 -10.06 4.66
N PHE A 36 -7.45 -9.18 5.56
CA PHE A 36 -8.27 -8.75 6.70
C PHE A 36 -9.61 -8.12 6.27
N HIS A 37 -9.71 -7.60 5.04
CA HIS A 37 -10.98 -7.12 4.50
C HIS A 37 -12.05 -8.23 4.43
N GLU A 38 -11.66 -9.50 4.33
CA GLU A 38 -12.62 -10.63 4.26
C GLU A 38 -13.53 -10.71 5.48
N VAL A 39 -13.02 -10.35 6.67
CA VAL A 39 -13.83 -10.31 7.90
C VAL A 39 -14.41 -8.91 8.16
N ILE A 40 -13.73 -7.84 7.75
CA ILE A 40 -14.26 -6.48 7.84
C ILE A 40 -15.50 -6.31 6.97
N TYR A 41 -15.54 -6.89 5.78
CA TYR A 41 -16.66 -6.73 4.85
C TYR A 41 -17.99 -7.16 5.47
N PRO A 42 -18.17 -8.40 5.97
CA PRO A 42 -19.42 -8.80 6.63
C PRO A 42 -19.68 -8.05 7.95
N ILE A 43 -18.65 -7.63 8.70
CA ILE A 43 -18.82 -6.77 9.88
C ILE A 43 -19.48 -5.44 9.47
N TRP A 44 -18.92 -4.75 8.48
CA TRP A 44 -19.26 -3.36 8.17
C TRP A 44 -20.42 -3.21 7.18
N HIS A 45 -20.54 -4.12 6.21
CA HIS A 45 -21.56 -4.05 5.16
C HIS A 45 -22.78 -4.92 5.43
N THR A 46 -22.82 -5.65 6.56
CA THR A 46 -23.96 -6.51 6.92
C THR A 46 -24.30 -6.39 8.41
N ALA A 47 -23.45 -6.92 9.29
CA ALA A 47 -23.80 -7.05 10.70
C ALA A 47 -23.96 -5.71 11.43
N TYR A 48 -23.10 -4.74 11.17
CA TYR A 48 -23.15 -3.42 11.81
C TYR A 48 -24.39 -2.59 11.40
N PRO A 49 -24.73 -2.43 10.10
CA PRO A 49 -25.97 -1.78 9.68
C PRO A 49 -27.23 -2.41 10.26
N ASP A 50 -27.28 -3.75 10.31
CA ASP A 50 -28.42 -4.51 10.82
C ASP A 50 -28.46 -4.58 12.36
N LYS A 51 -27.40 -4.08 13.02
CA LYS A 51 -27.17 -4.21 14.46
C LYS A 51 -27.19 -5.67 14.96
N ASP A 52 -26.77 -6.61 14.11
CA ASP A 52 -26.69 -8.02 14.44
C ASP A 52 -25.46 -8.31 15.31
N THR A 53 -25.61 -8.09 16.62
CA THR A 53 -24.54 -8.31 17.59
C THR A 53 -24.22 -9.79 17.78
N ALA A 54 -25.13 -10.71 17.43
CA ALA A 54 -24.85 -12.13 17.43
C ALA A 54 -23.87 -12.51 16.31
N MET A 55 -24.11 -11.99 15.10
CA MET A 55 -23.18 -12.15 13.97
C MET A 55 -21.83 -11.50 14.25
N LEU A 56 -21.80 -10.28 14.79
CA LEU A 56 -20.54 -9.63 15.19
C LEU A 56 -19.72 -10.50 16.16
N LYS A 57 -20.37 -11.04 17.20
CA LYS A 57 -19.71 -11.95 18.15
C LYS A 57 -19.20 -13.23 17.49
N SER A 58 -19.93 -13.75 16.51
CA SER A 58 -19.55 -14.98 15.79
C SER A 58 -18.28 -14.82 14.93
N LEU A 59 -17.92 -13.59 14.55
CA LEU A 59 -16.78 -13.29 13.67
C LEU A 59 -15.45 -13.14 14.42
N VAL A 60 -15.47 -13.10 15.76
CA VAL A 60 -14.26 -12.95 16.60
C VAL A 60 -13.13 -13.93 16.24
N PRO A 61 -13.37 -15.25 16.04
CA PRO A 61 -12.29 -16.15 15.67
C PRO A 61 -11.59 -15.78 14.36
N GLN A 62 -12.34 -15.30 13.37
CA GLN A 62 -11.78 -14.88 12.08
C GLN A 62 -11.03 -13.54 12.20
N VAL A 63 -11.55 -12.61 13.02
CA VAL A 63 -10.85 -11.38 13.39
C VAL A 63 -9.50 -11.70 14.01
N ASP A 64 -9.45 -12.59 15.01
CA ASP A 64 -8.21 -12.94 15.70
C ASP A 64 -7.20 -13.60 14.75
N GLU A 65 -7.65 -14.54 13.90
CA GLU A 65 -6.79 -15.24 12.93
C GLU A 65 -6.16 -14.27 11.92
N LEU A 66 -6.98 -13.42 11.29
CA LEU A 66 -6.49 -12.52 10.24
C LEU A 66 -5.69 -11.36 10.84
N ALA A 67 -6.06 -10.86 12.03
CA ALA A 67 -5.30 -9.80 12.71
C ALA A 67 -3.90 -10.27 13.07
N ALA A 68 -3.73 -11.52 13.52
CA ALA A 68 -2.42 -12.10 13.79
C ALA A 68 -1.49 -12.06 12.56
N LYS A 69 -2.04 -12.31 11.35
CA LYS A 69 -1.28 -12.21 10.10
C LYS A 69 -0.87 -10.77 9.82
N VAL A 70 -1.78 -9.81 10.01
CA VAL A 70 -1.47 -8.36 9.87
C VAL A 70 -0.38 -7.93 10.86
N PHE A 71 -0.41 -8.41 12.10
CA PHE A 71 0.60 -8.09 13.12
C PHE A 71 1.99 -8.61 12.79
N ALA A 72 2.08 -9.72 12.06
CA ALA A 72 3.33 -10.33 11.62
C ALA A 72 3.82 -9.76 10.27
N ALA A 73 2.97 -9.03 9.55
CA ALA A 73 3.28 -8.51 8.23
C ALA A 73 4.40 -7.47 8.29
N LYS A 74 5.33 -7.58 7.34
CA LYS A 74 6.39 -6.59 7.13
C LYS A 74 5.99 -5.68 6.00
N LEU A 75 6.32 -4.39 6.12
CA LEU A 75 6.19 -3.51 4.99
C LEU A 75 7.15 -3.94 3.87
N PRO A 76 6.70 -3.95 2.62
CA PRO A 76 7.59 -4.08 1.47
C PRO A 76 8.56 -2.89 1.44
N GLY A 77 9.76 -3.08 0.90
CA GLY A 77 10.80 -2.07 0.95
C GLY A 77 10.42 -0.74 0.28
N ILE A 78 9.53 -0.71 -0.72
CA ILE A 78 8.98 0.52 -1.30
C ILE A 78 8.19 1.37 -0.28
N LEU A 79 7.66 0.77 0.78
CA LEU A 79 6.95 1.46 1.86
C LEU A 79 7.84 1.75 3.08
N ARG A 80 9.16 1.56 3.00
CA ARG A 80 10.09 1.71 4.15
C ARG A 80 9.96 3.06 4.88
N ASP A 81 9.74 4.14 4.15
CA ASP A 81 9.65 5.49 4.72
C ASP A 81 8.36 5.68 5.54
N LYS A 82 7.41 4.77 5.40
CA LYS A 82 6.15 4.74 6.16
C LYS A 82 6.20 3.86 7.40
N GLN A 83 7.34 3.20 7.69
CA GLN A 83 7.47 2.24 8.79
C GLN A 83 7.00 2.81 10.14
N ALA A 84 7.43 4.03 10.49
CA ALA A 84 7.01 4.63 11.77
C ALA A 84 5.50 4.88 11.85
N LYS A 85 4.86 5.33 10.75
CA LYS A 85 3.40 5.52 10.69
C LYS A 85 2.66 4.17 10.73
N TRP A 86 3.20 3.16 10.05
CA TRP A 86 2.68 1.80 10.07
C TRP A 86 2.72 1.21 11.47
N ASP A 87 3.86 1.29 12.16
CA ASP A 87 4.02 0.73 13.51
C ASP A 87 3.06 1.39 14.51
N ALA A 88 2.91 2.72 14.43
CA ALA A 88 1.94 3.45 15.24
C ALA A 88 0.50 3.03 14.92
N GLY A 89 0.15 2.91 13.64
CA GLY A 89 -1.16 2.42 13.19
C GLY A 89 -1.44 0.99 13.63
N LEU A 90 -0.44 0.11 13.59
CA LEU A 90 -0.53 -1.30 13.96
C LEU A 90 -0.79 -1.46 15.46
N ALA A 91 -0.16 -0.62 16.28
CA ALA A 91 -0.42 -0.57 17.71
C ALA A 91 -1.87 -0.16 18.01
N GLU A 92 -2.40 0.84 17.30
CA GLU A 92 -3.80 1.28 17.44
C GLU A 92 -4.80 0.23 16.94
N PHE A 93 -4.48 -0.43 15.82
CA PHE A 93 -5.28 -1.52 15.29
C PHE A 93 -5.32 -2.71 16.24
N ARG A 94 -4.20 -3.08 16.86
CA ARG A 94 -4.15 -4.13 17.89
C ARG A 94 -5.09 -3.83 19.05
N LYS A 95 -5.07 -2.59 19.57
CA LYS A 95 -6.02 -2.16 20.62
C LYS A 95 -7.48 -2.30 20.18
N SER A 96 -7.80 -1.99 18.92
CA SER A 96 -9.17 -2.16 18.42
C SER A 96 -9.60 -3.63 18.30
N VAL A 97 -8.69 -4.54 17.93
CA VAL A 97 -8.94 -5.99 17.90
C VAL A 97 -9.21 -6.50 19.32
N GLU A 98 -8.39 -6.09 20.29
CA GLU A 98 -8.58 -6.42 21.71
C GLU A 98 -9.93 -5.89 22.25
N ALA A 99 -10.29 -4.65 21.91
CA ALA A 99 -11.57 -4.06 22.29
C ALA A 99 -12.76 -4.81 21.68
N TYR A 100 -12.67 -5.21 20.42
CA TYR A 100 -13.68 -6.02 19.73
C TYR A 100 -13.89 -7.37 20.42
N GLY A 101 -12.81 -8.10 20.70
CA GLY A 101 -12.86 -9.37 21.41
C GLY A 101 -13.35 -9.25 22.86
N ALA A 102 -13.06 -8.13 23.54
CA ALA A 102 -13.57 -7.86 24.89
C ALA A 102 -15.08 -7.57 24.89
N ALA A 103 -15.55 -6.71 23.99
CA ALA A 103 -16.97 -6.37 23.85
C ALA A 103 -17.80 -7.61 23.51
N ALA A 104 -17.27 -8.51 22.69
CA ALA A 104 -17.96 -9.74 22.29
C ALA A 104 -18.25 -10.71 23.44
N LYS A 105 -17.49 -10.65 24.54
CA LYS A 105 -17.71 -11.47 25.74
C LYS A 105 -18.83 -10.92 26.63
N GLY A 106 -19.20 -9.66 26.43
CA GLY A 106 -20.23 -8.98 27.20
C GLY A 106 -21.65 -9.17 26.65
N ALA A 107 -22.62 -8.67 27.41
CA ALA A 107 -24.02 -8.59 27.00
C ALA A 107 -24.42 -7.19 26.49
N ASP A 108 -23.49 -6.23 26.49
CA ASP A 108 -23.76 -4.86 26.05
C ASP A 108 -23.64 -4.75 24.52
N ASP A 109 -24.80 -4.70 23.86
CA ASP A 109 -24.89 -4.57 22.41
C ASP A 109 -24.33 -3.24 21.90
N LYS A 110 -24.46 -2.15 22.66
CA LYS A 110 -23.87 -0.87 22.26
C LYS A 110 -22.36 -0.96 22.28
N ALA A 111 -21.78 -1.57 23.32
CA ALA A 111 -20.34 -1.78 23.38
C ALA A 111 -19.82 -2.64 22.21
N MET A 112 -20.59 -3.64 21.76
CA MET A 112 -20.25 -4.45 20.57
C MET A 112 -20.24 -3.61 19.28
N LEU A 113 -21.26 -2.76 19.10
CA LEU A 113 -21.34 -1.87 17.93
C LEU A 113 -20.22 -0.83 17.93
N ASP A 114 -19.98 -0.16 19.06
CA ASP A 114 -18.90 0.82 19.19
C ASP A 114 -17.53 0.18 18.89
N ALA A 115 -17.30 -1.06 19.36
CA ALA A 115 -16.06 -1.78 19.10
C ALA A 115 -15.92 -2.22 17.63
N ALA A 116 -17.02 -2.58 16.96
CA ALA A 116 -17.04 -2.90 15.53
C ALA A 116 -16.70 -1.69 14.66
N GLU A 117 -17.27 -0.52 14.97
CA GLU A 117 -16.95 0.74 14.31
C GLU A 117 -15.47 1.11 14.53
N LEU A 118 -14.97 0.98 15.76
CA LEU A 118 -13.57 1.24 16.08
C LEU A 118 -12.63 0.33 15.29
N LEU A 119 -12.93 -0.98 15.22
CA LEU A 119 -12.13 -1.94 14.45
C LEU A 119 -12.07 -1.55 12.97
N HIS A 120 -13.21 -1.22 12.36
CA HIS A 120 -13.26 -0.76 10.98
C HIS A 120 -12.46 0.54 10.78
N ALA A 121 -12.63 1.53 11.65
CA ALA A 121 -11.94 2.80 11.54
C ALA A 121 -10.41 2.66 11.63
N LYS A 122 -9.90 1.79 12.52
CA LYS A 122 -8.44 1.54 12.64
C LYS A 122 -7.90 0.71 11.48
N TYR A 123 -8.66 -0.27 10.98
CA TYR A 123 -8.33 -0.96 9.73
C TYR A 123 -8.22 0.01 8.55
N GLU A 124 -9.20 0.89 8.37
CA GLU A 124 -9.19 1.88 7.29
C GLU A 124 -8.00 2.85 7.42
N ALA A 125 -7.65 3.25 8.64
CA ALA A 125 -6.49 4.08 8.90
C ALA A 125 -5.18 3.41 8.43
N LEU A 126 -4.99 2.11 8.70
CA LEU A 126 -3.85 1.34 8.20
C LEU A 126 -3.83 1.27 6.67
N VAL A 127 -4.98 0.99 6.04
CA VAL A 127 -5.08 0.97 4.57
C VAL A 127 -4.68 2.31 3.97
N ARG A 128 -5.13 3.43 4.57
CA ARG A 128 -4.80 4.79 4.14
C ARG A 128 -3.31 5.11 4.30
N THR A 129 -2.62 4.55 5.29
CA THR A 129 -1.17 4.74 5.44
C THR A 129 -0.41 4.24 4.21
N MET A 130 -0.79 3.09 3.67
CA MET A 130 -0.06 2.46 2.56
C MET A 130 -0.51 2.93 1.18
N ARG A 131 -1.78 3.34 1.05
CA ARG A 131 -2.32 3.72 -0.26
C ARG A 131 -1.57 4.90 -0.84
N PRO A 132 -1.14 4.82 -2.11
CA PRO A 132 -0.58 5.97 -2.79
C PRO A 132 -1.64 7.06 -2.94
N VAL A 133 -1.20 8.31 -2.84
CA VAL A 133 -2.09 9.47 -2.96
C VAL A 133 -2.62 9.60 -4.39
N LEU A 134 -1.75 9.31 -5.37
CA LEU A 134 -2.03 9.29 -6.80
C LEU A 134 -1.38 8.05 -7.42
N MET A 135 -2.05 7.44 -8.40
CA MET A 135 -1.50 6.26 -9.08
C MET A 135 -0.25 6.60 -9.90
N GLU A 136 -0.17 7.82 -10.42
CA GLU A 136 0.97 8.32 -11.20
C GLU A 136 2.22 8.44 -10.32
N MET A 137 2.04 8.87 -9.06
CA MET A 137 3.13 8.92 -8.08
C MET A 137 3.63 7.53 -7.70
N ASP A 138 2.73 6.55 -7.55
CA ASP A 138 3.09 5.15 -7.29
C ASP A 138 3.86 4.56 -8.47
N ALA A 139 3.35 4.73 -9.69
CA ALA A 139 4.00 4.25 -10.90
C ALA A 139 5.41 4.82 -11.06
N PHE A 140 5.60 6.11 -10.78
CA PHE A 140 6.92 6.74 -10.78
C PHE A 140 7.82 6.15 -9.69
N HIS A 141 7.31 6.03 -8.45
CA HIS A 141 8.10 5.51 -7.32
C HIS A 141 8.60 4.09 -7.58
N LYS A 142 7.80 3.22 -8.18
CA LYS A 142 8.22 1.85 -8.50
C LYS A 142 9.51 1.80 -9.31
N VAL A 143 9.64 2.68 -10.31
CA VAL A 143 10.86 2.78 -11.12
C VAL A 143 11.99 3.44 -10.33
N LEU A 144 11.71 4.57 -9.68
CA LEU A 144 12.71 5.30 -8.91
C LEU A 144 13.29 4.44 -7.79
N TYR A 145 12.48 3.62 -7.14
CA TYR A 145 12.86 2.73 -6.07
C TYR A 145 13.94 1.74 -6.52
N VAL A 146 13.75 1.09 -7.68
CA VAL A 146 14.74 0.17 -8.25
C VAL A 146 16.01 0.92 -8.64
N VAL A 147 15.87 2.09 -9.29
CA VAL A 147 17.02 2.93 -9.66
C VAL A 147 17.83 3.35 -8.43
N PHE A 148 17.17 3.83 -7.38
CA PHE A 148 17.80 4.41 -6.20
C PHE A 148 18.34 3.36 -5.23
N HIS A 149 17.63 2.25 -5.03
CA HIS A 149 18.02 1.23 -4.05
C HIS A 149 18.75 0.01 -4.64
N THR A 150 18.75 -0.15 -5.96
CA THR A 150 19.42 -1.28 -6.64
C THR A 150 20.51 -0.80 -7.59
N HIS A 151 20.17 -0.01 -8.61
CA HIS A 151 21.13 0.34 -9.67
C HIS A 151 22.17 1.36 -9.22
N LEU A 152 21.75 2.39 -8.48
CA LEU A 152 22.64 3.44 -7.99
C LEU A 152 23.72 2.90 -7.04
N PRO A 153 23.41 2.10 -5.99
CA PRO A 153 24.43 1.53 -5.10
C PRO A 153 25.38 0.56 -5.82
N ALA A 154 24.87 -0.16 -6.83
CA ALA A 154 25.67 -1.05 -7.68
C ALA A 154 26.54 -0.30 -8.70
N LYS A 155 26.37 1.03 -8.83
CA LYS A 155 27.01 1.86 -9.87
C LYS A 155 26.71 1.36 -11.29
N ASP A 156 25.53 0.78 -11.49
CA ASP A 156 25.08 0.29 -12.79
C ASP A 156 24.52 1.45 -13.63
N TRP A 157 25.43 2.26 -14.16
CA TRP A 157 25.07 3.45 -14.93
C TRP A 157 24.33 3.12 -16.22
N ALA A 158 24.52 1.92 -16.76
CA ALA A 158 23.78 1.47 -17.94
C ALA A 158 22.30 1.27 -17.58
N ALA A 159 22.01 0.54 -16.49
CA ALA A 159 20.64 0.35 -16.02
C ALA A 159 19.97 1.67 -15.59
N VAL A 160 20.70 2.57 -14.93
CA VAL A 160 20.15 3.91 -14.58
C VAL A 160 19.74 4.68 -15.84
N ARG A 161 20.60 4.73 -16.87
CA ARG A 161 20.28 5.42 -18.13
C ARG A 161 19.14 4.74 -18.88
N ALA A 162 19.06 3.41 -18.85
CA ALA A 162 17.97 2.67 -19.47
C ALA A 162 16.61 2.98 -18.81
N ALA A 163 16.58 3.24 -17.51
CA ALA A 163 15.37 3.60 -16.78
C ALA A 163 14.99 5.09 -16.90
N ALA A 164 15.94 5.97 -17.25
CA ALA A 164 15.74 7.42 -17.23
C ALA A 164 14.59 7.92 -18.13
N PRO A 165 14.39 7.42 -19.37
CA PRO A 165 13.24 7.82 -20.18
C PRO A 165 11.89 7.44 -19.57
N ASP A 166 11.80 6.30 -18.88
CA ASP A 166 10.56 5.89 -18.20
C ASP A 166 10.29 6.77 -16.97
N LEU A 167 11.34 7.13 -16.21
CA LEU A 167 11.24 8.10 -15.12
C LEU A 167 10.76 9.47 -15.61
N GLU A 168 11.29 9.97 -16.73
CA GLU A 168 10.84 11.23 -17.34
C GLU A 168 9.36 11.16 -17.71
N ALA A 169 8.96 10.15 -18.47
CA ALA A 169 7.56 9.99 -18.91
C ALA A 169 6.58 9.88 -17.72
N LYS A 170 6.95 9.15 -16.66
CA LYS A 170 6.12 9.01 -15.46
C LYS A 170 6.08 10.31 -14.64
N ALA A 171 7.18 11.05 -14.55
CA ALA A 171 7.20 12.35 -13.89
C ALA A 171 6.31 13.37 -14.64
N GLU A 172 6.34 13.37 -15.97
CA GLU A 172 5.47 14.21 -16.80
C GLU A 172 3.98 13.86 -16.61
N ALA A 173 3.65 12.59 -16.41
CA ALA A 173 2.29 12.15 -16.12
C ALA A 173 1.75 12.63 -14.76
N ILE A 174 2.62 12.90 -13.78
CA ILE A 174 2.22 13.44 -12.47
C ILE A 174 1.76 14.90 -12.59
N VAL A 175 2.37 15.69 -13.48
CA VAL A 175 2.09 17.14 -13.60
C VAL A 175 0.61 17.45 -13.85
N PRO A 176 -0.10 16.79 -14.79
CA PRO A 176 -1.53 17.02 -15.00
C PRO A 176 -2.44 16.18 -14.08
N ALA A 177 -1.90 15.40 -13.15
CA ALA A 177 -2.68 14.49 -12.32
C ALA A 177 -3.66 15.25 -11.42
N LYS A 178 -4.89 14.74 -11.31
CA LYS A 178 -5.97 15.43 -10.59
C LYS A 178 -5.99 15.02 -9.13
N LEU A 179 -5.83 16.02 -8.25
CA LEU A 179 -6.07 15.83 -6.84
C LEU A 179 -7.57 15.68 -6.54
N SER A 180 -7.90 14.78 -5.62
CA SER A 180 -9.26 14.68 -5.06
C SER A 180 -9.72 16.02 -4.46
N THR A 181 -11.04 16.23 -4.35
CA THR A 181 -11.62 17.45 -3.77
C THR A 181 -11.03 17.78 -2.39
N ARG A 182 -10.78 16.76 -1.56
CA ARG A 182 -10.20 16.92 -0.22
C ARG A 182 -8.79 17.50 -0.25
N LEU A 183 -8.03 17.28 -1.32
CA LEU A 183 -6.64 17.69 -1.47
C LEU A 183 -6.48 18.96 -2.33
N GLN A 184 -7.57 19.56 -2.81
CA GLN A 184 -7.53 20.81 -3.58
C GLN A 184 -6.80 21.97 -2.89
N PRO A 185 -6.87 22.14 -1.55
CA PRO A 185 -6.06 23.17 -0.88
C PRO A 185 -4.54 23.00 -1.05
N ARG A 186 -4.07 21.83 -1.48
CA ARG A 186 -2.66 21.51 -1.72
C ARG A 186 -2.28 21.61 -3.22
N ALA A 187 -3.20 21.99 -4.11
CA ALA A 187 -3.03 21.92 -5.56
C ALA A 187 -1.87 22.79 -6.09
N GLU A 188 -1.71 24.02 -5.58
CA GLU A 188 -0.63 24.90 -6.03
C GLU A 188 0.75 24.34 -5.63
N ALA A 189 0.89 23.90 -4.37
CA ALA A 189 2.11 23.27 -3.89
C ALA A 189 2.43 21.99 -4.68
N PHE A 190 1.41 21.17 -4.94
CA PHE A 190 1.53 19.95 -5.74
C PHE A 190 2.01 20.25 -7.16
N ALA A 191 1.35 21.18 -7.87
CA ALA A 191 1.71 21.54 -9.24
C ALA A 191 3.16 22.04 -9.34
N LYS A 192 3.60 22.84 -8.36
CA LYS A 192 4.98 23.31 -8.27
C LYS A 192 5.96 22.14 -8.08
N ALA A 193 5.74 21.29 -7.09
CA ALA A 193 6.66 20.18 -6.79
C ALA A 193 6.68 19.12 -7.91
N ALA A 194 5.53 18.81 -8.51
CA ALA A 194 5.44 17.93 -9.67
C ALA A 194 6.23 18.50 -10.87
N GLY A 195 6.16 19.81 -11.09
CA GLY A 195 6.96 20.48 -12.11
C GLY A 195 8.46 20.39 -11.87
N GLU A 196 8.92 20.56 -10.62
CA GLU A 196 10.35 20.39 -10.27
C GLU A 196 10.81 18.93 -10.39
N LEU A 197 9.96 17.96 -10.04
CA LEU A 197 10.23 16.55 -10.26
C LEU A 197 10.42 16.23 -11.75
N ALA A 198 9.52 16.71 -12.61
CA ALA A 198 9.61 16.51 -14.05
C ALA A 198 10.89 17.14 -14.64
N LYS A 199 11.28 18.33 -14.19
CA LYS A 199 12.56 18.96 -14.60
C LYS A 199 13.75 18.11 -14.19
N ALA A 200 13.79 17.60 -12.96
CA ALA A 200 14.88 16.73 -12.50
C ALA A 200 14.93 15.42 -13.29
N ALA A 201 13.78 14.82 -13.62
CA ALA A 201 13.71 13.60 -14.42
C ALA A 201 14.26 13.82 -15.83
N LYS A 202 13.91 14.95 -16.45
CA LYS A 202 14.43 15.37 -17.76
C LYS A 202 15.94 15.61 -17.74
N VAL A 203 16.49 16.16 -16.66
CA VAL A 203 17.95 16.30 -16.50
C VAL A 203 18.61 14.93 -16.52
N LEU A 204 18.09 13.95 -15.77
CA LEU A 204 18.61 12.59 -15.77
C LEU A 204 18.51 11.93 -17.16
N ALA A 205 17.36 12.04 -17.83
CA ALA A 205 17.14 11.49 -19.17
C ALA A 205 18.03 12.13 -20.25
N GLY A 206 18.40 13.41 -20.07
CA GLY A 206 19.34 14.12 -20.95
C GLY A 206 20.81 13.69 -20.79
N LEU A 207 21.15 12.90 -19.78
CA LEU A 207 22.51 12.39 -19.58
C LEU A 207 22.80 11.22 -20.52
N GLY A 208 23.43 11.53 -21.65
CA GLY A 208 23.88 10.52 -22.60
C GLY A 208 25.02 9.63 -22.08
N GLU A 209 25.49 8.70 -22.92
CA GLU A 209 26.53 7.72 -22.59
C GLU A 209 27.87 8.35 -22.14
N LYS A 210 28.14 9.58 -22.58
CA LYS A 210 29.37 10.32 -22.25
C LYS A 210 29.35 10.99 -20.87
N ALA A 211 28.19 11.08 -20.21
CA ALA A 211 28.12 11.61 -18.86
C ALA A 211 28.85 10.66 -17.90
N ASP A 212 29.74 11.19 -17.06
CA ASP A 212 30.41 10.38 -16.05
C ASP A 212 29.44 9.88 -14.97
N GLY A 213 29.85 8.85 -14.23
CA GLY A 213 29.03 8.25 -13.18
C GLY A 213 28.64 9.22 -12.07
N ALA A 214 29.48 10.22 -11.77
CA ALA A 214 29.19 11.21 -10.74
C ALA A 214 28.07 12.19 -11.17
N ALA A 215 28.01 12.54 -12.46
CA ALA A 215 26.91 13.31 -13.03
C ALA A 215 25.59 12.53 -12.95
N VAL A 216 25.61 11.23 -13.29
CA VAL A 216 24.44 10.35 -13.20
C VAL A 216 23.98 10.20 -11.74
N GLU A 217 24.89 9.91 -10.83
CA GLU A 217 24.61 9.79 -9.39
C GLU A 217 23.97 11.06 -8.84
N ARG A 218 24.54 12.24 -9.10
CA ARG A 218 23.95 13.51 -8.66
C ARG A 218 22.54 13.74 -9.20
N ALA A 219 22.29 13.39 -10.47
CA ALA A 219 20.96 13.53 -11.07
C ALA A 219 19.94 12.58 -10.43
N VAL A 220 20.32 11.34 -10.09
CA VAL A 220 19.44 10.41 -9.36
C VAL A 220 19.15 10.91 -7.94
N LEU A 221 20.16 11.39 -7.21
CA LEU A 221 19.97 11.94 -5.85
C LEU A 221 19.06 13.17 -5.84
N GLU A 222 19.23 14.06 -6.83
CA GLU A 222 18.35 15.22 -7.02
C GLU A 222 16.91 14.76 -7.32
N LEU A 223 16.74 13.83 -8.26
CA LEU A 223 15.43 13.28 -8.63
C LEU A 223 14.70 12.69 -7.42
N HIS A 224 15.41 11.90 -6.61
CA HIS A 224 14.88 11.32 -5.38
C HIS A 224 14.48 12.40 -4.36
N THR A 225 15.30 13.44 -4.21
CA THR A 225 14.98 14.57 -3.32
C THR A 225 13.69 15.27 -3.76
N ARG A 226 13.50 15.52 -5.06
CA ARG A 226 12.26 16.11 -5.60
C ARG A 226 11.05 15.23 -5.38
N TYR A 227 11.22 13.91 -5.48
CA TYR A 227 10.15 12.97 -5.19
C TYR A 227 9.72 13.04 -3.72
N GLN A 228 10.67 13.06 -2.78
CA GLN A 228 10.36 13.20 -1.36
C GLN A 228 9.73 14.56 -1.02
N GLU A 229 10.14 15.64 -1.67
CA GLU A 229 9.50 16.95 -1.53
C GLU A 229 8.04 16.94 -2.01
N LEU A 230 7.77 16.25 -3.13
CA LEU A 230 6.41 16.04 -3.62
C LEU A 230 5.56 15.21 -2.65
N GLU A 231 6.09 14.12 -2.10
CA GLU A 231 5.36 13.28 -1.15
C GLU A 231 5.00 14.02 0.14
N LYS A 232 5.92 14.82 0.69
CA LYS A 232 5.71 15.60 1.92
C LYS A 232 4.55 16.58 1.85
N ILE A 233 4.10 16.95 0.65
CA ILE A 233 2.89 17.75 0.48
C ILE A 233 1.68 17.04 1.04
N PHE A 234 1.68 15.71 1.13
CA PHE A 234 0.56 14.87 1.54
C PHE A 234 0.61 14.34 2.97
N ASP A 235 1.71 14.60 3.68
CA ASP A 235 1.82 14.34 5.11
C ASP A 235 1.03 15.36 5.96
#